data_AF-A0A3N5KUT2-F1
#
_entry.id   AF-A0A3N5KUT2-F1
#
_cell.length_a   1.000
_cell.length_b   1.000
_cell.length_c   1.000
_cell.angle_alpha   90.00
_cell.angle_beta   90.00
_cell.angle_gamma   90.00
#
_symmetry.space_group_name_H-M   'P 1'
#
loop_
_entity.id
_entity.type
_entity.pdbx_description
1 polymer ?
#
loop_
_entity_poly.entity_id
_entity_poly.type
_entity_poly.pdbx_seq_one_letter_code
_entity_poly.pdbx_strand_id
1 'polypeptide(L)' 'MKTALLLIDIQNDYFSGGKMELVEPLAAAGNAYELLQCFREHDMYHVHIQHVAT' A
#
# COMPACT_ATOMS: atom_id res chain seq x y z
N MET A 1 -3.85 15.36 17.94
CA MET A 1 -3.29 14.02 17.66
C MET A 1 -2.55 14.11 16.33
N LYS A 2 -1.37 13.49 16.18
CA LYS A 2 -0.66 13.44 14.89
C LYS A 2 -0.98 12.09 14.25
N THR A 3 -1.41 12.12 12.99
CA THR A 3 -1.86 10.93 12.24
C THR A 3 -1.01 10.80 10.98
N ALA A 4 -0.71 9.56 10.59
CA ALA A 4 0.03 9.22 9.38
C ALA A 4 -0.56 7.95 8.73
N LEU A 5 -0.44 7.83 7.41
CA LEU A 5 -0.78 6.62 6.66
C LEU A 5 0.50 5.85 6.33
N LEU A 6 0.51 4.55 6.64
CA LEU A 6 1.59 3.63 6.31
C LEU A 6 1.07 2.61 5.30
N LEU A 7 1.69 2.55 4.12
CA LEU A 7 1.40 1.56 3.09
C LEU A 7 2.53 0.53 3.07
N ILE A 8 2.23 -0.70 3.46
CA ILE A 8 3.24 -1.73 3.72
C ILE A 8 3.15 -2.80 2.64
N ASP A 9 4.28 -3.04 1.97
CA ASP A 9 4.50 -4.20 1.08
C ASP A 9 3.43 -4.38 -0.01
N ILE A 10 2.83 -3.28 -0.48
CA ILE A 10 2.00 -3.29 -1.70
C ILE A 10 2.94 -3.35 -2.92
N GLN A 11 3.48 -4.55 -3.18
CA GLN A 11 4.51 -4.82 -4.17
C GLN A 11 4.06 -5.90 -5.16
N ASN A 12 4.62 -5.88 -6.37
CA ASN A 12 4.30 -6.82 -7.45
C ASN A 12 4.38 -8.30 -7.03
N ASP A 13 5.24 -8.65 -6.07
CA ASP A 13 5.39 -10.02 -5.58
C ASP A 13 4.08 -10.59 -5.00
N TYR A 14 3.15 -9.75 -4.55
CA TYR A 14 1.90 -10.17 -3.91
C TYR A 14 0.68 -10.14 -4.84
N PHE A 15 0.84 -9.66 -6.08
CA PHE A 15 -0.20 -9.66 -7.11
C PHE A 15 -0.08 -10.88 -8.02
N SER A 16 -1.08 -11.10 -8.88
CA SER A 16 -1.08 -12.22 -9.83
C SER A 16 0.18 -12.25 -10.70
N GLY A 17 0.80 -13.42 -10.82
CA GLY A 17 2.10 -13.65 -11.43
C GLY A 17 3.30 -13.36 -10.51
N GLY A 18 3.06 -12.93 -9.27
CA GLY A 18 4.08 -12.61 -8.28
C GLY A 18 4.64 -13.84 -7.57
N LYS A 19 5.78 -13.68 -6.89
CA LYS A 19 6.45 -14.77 -6.15
C LYS A 19 5.67 -15.25 -4.93
N MET A 20 4.82 -14.41 -4.37
CA MET A 20 4.12 -14.59 -3.10
C MET A 20 2.67 -14.10 -3.21
N GLU A 21 1.94 -14.54 -4.24
CA GLU A 21 0.57 -14.10 -4.49
C GLU A 21 -0.31 -14.21 -3.24
N LEU A 22 -1.02 -13.13 -2.91
CA LEU A 22 -1.97 -13.10 -1.80
C LEU A 22 -3.40 -13.38 -2.30
N VAL A 23 -4.28 -13.66 -1.35
CA VAL A 23 -5.73 -13.69 -1.60
C VAL A 23 -6.24 -12.26 -1.73
N GLU A 24 -6.96 -11.98 -2.82
CA GLU A 24 -7.62 -10.68 -3.10
C GLU A 24 -6.71 -9.42 -3.03
N PRO A 25 -5.49 -9.42 -3.60
CA PRO A 25 -4.55 -8.30 -3.48
C PRO A 25 -5.04 -7.03 -4.18
N LEU A 26 -5.85 -7.18 -5.24
CA LEU A 26 -6.46 -6.05 -5.94
C LEU A 26 -7.48 -5.29 -5.09
N ALA A 27 -8.31 -6.00 -4.31
CA ALA A 27 -9.28 -5.37 -3.42
C ALA A 27 -8.57 -4.61 -2.30
N ALA A 28 -7.55 -5.22 -1.70
CA ALA A 28 -6.72 -4.56 -0.70
C ALA A 28 -6.02 -3.30 -1.25
N ALA A 29 -5.44 -3.39 -2.45
CA ALA A 29 -4.80 -2.26 -3.12
C ALA A 29 -5.80 -1.14 -3.48
N GLY A 30 -7.04 -1.49 -3.83
CA GLY A 30 -8.12 -0.54 -4.07
C GLY A 30 -8.44 0.30 -2.83
N ASN A 31 -8.63 -0.35 -1.68
CA ASN A 31 -8.86 0.35 -0.41
C ASN A 31 -7.65 1.21 0.01
N ALA A 32 -6.43 0.70 -0.18
CA ALA A 32 -5.21 1.45 0.07
C ALA A 32 -5.10 2.70 -0.81
N TYR A 33 -5.53 2.59 -2.07
CA TYR A 33 -5.59 3.71 -2.99
C TYR A 33 -6.56 4.79 -2.51
N GLU A 34 -7.76 4.45 -2.07
CA GLU A 34 -8.74 5.42 -1.54
C GLU A 34 -8.17 6.20 -0.34
N LEU A 35 -7.55 5.49 0.61
CA LEU A 35 -6.90 6.14 1.75
C LEU A 35 -5.73 7.03 1.33
N LEU A 36 -4.92 6.57 0.38
CA LEU A 36 -3.79 7.34 -0.15
C LEU A 36 -4.25 8.62 -0.87
N GLN A 37 -5.34 8.57 -1.64
CA GLN A 37 -5.92 9.76 -2.27
C GLN A 37 -6.37 10.77 -1.22
N CYS A 38 -7.11 10.33 -0.21
CA CYS A 38 -7.53 11.20 0.90
C CYS A 38 -6.31 11.89 1.56
N PHE A 39 -5.26 11.13 1.87
CA PHE A 39 -4.05 11.71 2.47
C PHE A 39 -3.34 12.71 1.55
N ARG A 40 -3.29 12.44 0.24
CA ARG A 40 -2.67 13.34 -0.75
C ARG A 40 -3.47 14.62 -0.94
N GLU A 41 -4.79 14.54 -1.02
CA GLU A 41 -5.68 15.68 -1.20
C GLU A 41 -5.65 16.65 0.00
N HIS A 42 -5.38 16.14 1.20
CA HIS A 42 -5.32 16.91 2.44
C HIS A 42 -3.90 17.26 2.89
N ASP A 43 -2.88 17.02 2.05
CA ASP A 43 -1.45 17.23 2.36
C ASP A 43 -1.02 16.56 3.68
N MET A 44 -1.57 15.36 3.93
CA MET A 44 -1.31 14.57 5.12
C MET A 44 -0.10 13.65 4.94
N TYR A 45 0.59 13.39 6.06
CA TYR A 45 1.80 12.59 6.06
C TYR A 45 1.52 11.12 5.72
N HIS A 46 2.15 10.62 4.67
CA HIS A 46 2.04 9.24 4.21
C HIS A 46 3.41 8.67 3.83
N VAL A 47 3.62 7.38 4.08
CA VAL A 47 4.88 6.67 3.84
C VAL A 47 4.61 5.32 3.19
N HIS A 48 5.40 5.00 2.17
CA HIS A 48 5.44 3.67 1.56
C HIS A 48 6.61 2.87 2.15
N ILE A 49 6.34 1.65 2.60
CA ILE A 49 7.34 0.70 3.07
C ILE A 49 7.46 -0.41 2.02
N GLN A 50 8.70 -0.72 1.66
CA GLN A 50 9.03 -1.73 0.68
C GLN A 50 10.01 -2.72 1.32
N HIS A 51 9.68 -4.01 1.28
CA HIS A 51 10.65 -5.06 1.56
C HIS A 51 11.63 -5.22 0.39
N VAL A 52 12.93 -5.09 0.71
CA VAL A 52 14.05 -5.34 -0.20
C VAL A 52 14.90 -6.46 0.38
N ALA A 53 14.71 -7.68 -0.11
CA ALA A 53 15.59 -8.80 0.16
C ALA A 53 16.69 -8.82 -0.92
N THR A 54 17.95 -8.82 -0.49
CA THR A 54 19.15 -8.97 -1.34
C THR A 54 19.64 -10.40 -1.36
#